data_AF-A0A925A4J8-F1
#
_entry.id   AF-A0A925A4J8-F1
#
_cell.length_a   1.000
_cell.length_b   1.000
_cell.length_c   1.000
_cell.angle_alpha   90.00
_cell.angle_beta   90.00
_cell.angle_gamma   90.00
#
_symmetry.space_group_name_H-M   'P 1'
#
loop_
_entity.id
_entity.type
_entity.pdbx_description
1 polymer ?
#
loop_
_entity_poly.entity_id
_entity_poly.type
_entity_poly.pdbx_seq_one_letter_code
_entity_poly.pdbx_strand_id
1 'polypeptide(L)'
;MGSAHFVLSTLIRQDVGTMFSSLFKGKSTNAKQLDENPPQCALCKFAKPITLTDEFLCQFSGVVKSQHNCKKYAYNLLLHEAKRKRQVDVDSFTPDDFSID
;
A
#
# COMPACT_ATOMS: atom_id res chain seq x y z
N MET A 1 52.53 -21.98 58.77
CA MET A 1 51.51 -22.62 57.89
C MET A 1 50.66 -21.49 57.33
N GLY A 2 50.60 -21.16 56.06
CA GLY A 2 51.17 -21.67 54.83
C GLY A 2 50.56 -20.86 53.69
N SER A 3 51.43 -20.38 52.79
CA SER A 3 51.27 -20.08 51.36
C SER A 3 50.00 -19.46 50.76
N ALA A 4 50.30 -18.36 50.06
CA ALA A 4 49.73 -17.78 48.85
C ALA A 4 48.76 -18.63 48.02
N HIS A 5 47.79 -17.97 47.37
CA HIS A 5 47.53 -18.17 45.94
C HIS A 5 47.02 -16.87 45.27
N PHE A 6 47.88 -16.38 44.38
CA PHE A 6 47.61 -15.49 43.25
C PHE A 6 46.54 -16.11 42.33
N VAL A 7 45.56 -15.34 41.87
CA VAL A 7 44.97 -15.52 40.54
C VAL A 7 44.70 -14.15 39.92
N LEU A 8 45.52 -13.83 38.93
CA LEU A 8 45.34 -12.76 37.95
C LEU A 8 44.20 -13.10 36.98
N SER A 9 43.76 -12.06 36.25
CA SER A 9 43.15 -12.12 34.92
C SER A 9 41.69 -12.61 34.92
N THR A 10 40.71 -11.84 34.46
CA THR A 10 40.56 -11.28 33.10
C THR A 10 39.33 -10.38 33.14
N LEU A 11 39.29 -9.29 32.38
CA LEU A 11 38.08 -8.76 31.75
C LEU A 11 38.50 -7.62 30.81
N ILE A 12 38.95 -8.01 29.63
CA ILE A 12 39.06 -7.13 28.46
C ILE A 12 37.63 -6.87 28.00
N ARG A 13 37.11 -5.67 28.26
CA ARG A 13 35.89 -5.17 27.59
C ARG A 13 36.27 -4.77 26.17
N GLN A 14 35.85 -5.59 25.19
CA GLN A 14 35.86 -5.21 23.79
C GLN A 14 34.61 -4.38 23.51
N ASP A 15 34.77 -3.06 23.47
CA ASP A 15 33.80 -2.16 22.86
C ASP A 15 34.32 -1.75 21.48
N VAL A 16 33.79 -2.38 20.42
CA VAL A 16 33.85 -1.84 19.06
C VAL A 16 32.60 -2.23 18.29
N GLY A 17 31.60 -1.36 18.43
CA GLY A 17 30.85 -0.79 17.30
C GLY A 17 30.23 -1.77 16.31
N THR A 18 29.00 -2.18 16.59
CA THR A 18 28.01 -2.59 15.59
C THR A 18 27.72 -1.44 14.63
N MET A 19 28.48 -1.35 13.53
CA MET A 19 28.17 -0.49 12.37
C MET A 19 27.05 -1.16 11.56
N PHE A 20 25.84 -1.22 12.11
CA PHE A 20 24.66 -1.71 11.39
C PHE A 20 23.89 -0.53 10.79
N SER A 21 23.89 -0.49 9.46
CA SER A 21 22.82 0.00 8.58
C SER A 21 22.31 1.43 8.83
N SER A 22 23.02 2.43 8.32
CA SER A 22 22.40 3.68 7.86
C SER A 22 21.86 3.45 6.44
N LEU A 23 20.56 3.20 6.31
CA LEU A 23 19.59 4.25 6.02
C LEU A 23 19.63 4.74 4.57
N PHE A 24 19.48 3.82 3.61
CA PHE A 24 18.90 4.18 2.32
C PHE A 24 17.42 4.51 2.53
N LYS A 25 17.14 5.76 2.93
CA LYS A 25 15.83 6.39 2.80
C LYS A 25 15.56 6.59 1.32
N GLY A 26 15.16 5.53 0.65
CA GLY A 26 14.45 5.62 -0.63
C GLY A 26 13.21 6.47 -0.38
N LYS A 27 13.25 7.73 -0.80
CA LYS A 27 12.07 8.57 -0.96
C LYS A 27 11.23 7.91 -2.05
N SER A 28 10.38 6.96 -1.65
CA SER A 28 9.29 6.47 -2.48
C SER A 28 8.33 7.63 -2.65
N THR A 29 8.55 8.43 -3.70
CA THR A 29 7.52 9.29 -4.24
C THR A 29 6.45 8.35 -4.77
N ASN A 30 5.51 8.04 -3.89
CA ASN A 30 4.28 7.33 -4.19
C ASN A 30 3.60 8.12 -5.32
N ALA A 31 3.84 7.68 -6.56
CA ALA A 31 3.20 8.20 -7.73
C ALA A 31 1.72 7.92 -7.54
N LYS A 32 0.95 8.96 -7.17
CA LYS A 32 -0.50 8.91 -7.17
C LYS A 32 -0.91 8.63 -8.60
N GLN A 33 -1.18 7.37 -8.92
CA GLN A 33 -1.99 7.02 -10.07
C GLN A 33 -3.28 7.82 -9.92
N LEU A 34 -3.51 8.72 -10.87
CA LEU A 34 -4.72 9.51 -10.95
C LEU A 34 -5.80 8.52 -11.41
N ASP A 35 -6.38 7.80 -10.46
CA ASP A 35 -7.54 6.95 -10.74
C ASP A 35 -8.61 7.86 -11.35
N GLU A 36 -9.15 7.46 -12.51
CA GLU A 36 -10.19 8.21 -13.25
C GLU A 36 -11.47 8.45 -12.42
N ASN A 37 -11.57 7.82 -11.25
CA ASN A 37 -12.70 7.94 -10.34
C ASN A 37 -12.33 8.87 -9.17
N PRO A 38 -13.12 9.92 -8.89
CA PRO A 38 -12.93 10.69 -7.68
C PRO A 38 -13.06 9.77 -6.46
N PRO A 39 -12.42 10.10 -5.31
CA PRO A 39 -12.62 9.33 -4.09
C PRO A 39 -14.13 9.25 -3.82
N GLN A 40 -14.59 8.09 -3.35
CA GLN A 40 -16.01 7.83 -3.08
C GLN A 40 -16.11 6.85 -1.92
N CYS A 41 -17.05 7.07 -1.01
CA CYS A 41 -17.34 6.15 0.09
C CYS A 41 -17.66 4.72 -0.39
N ALA A 42 -18.23 4.55 -1.58
CA ALA A 42 -18.45 3.24 -2.19
C ALA A 42 -17.16 2.41 -2.35
N LEU A 43 -16.01 3.07 -2.55
CA LEU A 43 -14.71 2.45 -2.77
C LEU A 43 -13.80 2.54 -1.53
N CYS A 44 -14.35 2.95 -0.38
CA CYS A 44 -13.59 3.17 0.84
C CYS A 44 -13.50 1.91 1.69
N LYS A 45 -12.31 1.59 2.21
CA LYS A 45 -12.09 0.45 3.14
C LYS A 45 -12.90 0.54 4.44
N PHE A 46 -13.28 1.75 4.85
CA PHE A 46 -13.97 2.00 6.12
C PHE A 46 -15.50 2.14 5.99
N ALA A 47 -16.02 2.04 4.78
CA ALA A 47 -17.43 2.14 4.49
C ALA A 47 -18.01 0.75 4.24
N LYS A 48 -19.17 0.46 4.84
CA LYS A 48 -19.93 -0.78 4.59
C LYS A 48 -21.30 -0.42 4.01
N PRO A 49 -21.76 -1.12 2.95
CA PRO A 49 -23.09 -0.88 2.41
C PRO A 49 -24.18 -1.27 3.43
N ILE A 50 -25.24 -0.49 3.50
CA ILE A 50 -26.44 -0.82 4.27
C ILE A 50 -27.39 -1.56 3.32
N THR A 51 -27.80 -2.77 3.67
CA THR A 51 -28.74 -3.53 2.84
C THR A 51 -30.06 -2.79 2.76
N LEU A 52 -30.58 -2.57 1.54
CA LEU A 52 -31.84 -1.90 1.17
C LEU A 52 -31.76 -0.39 0.90
N THR A 53 -30.64 0.29 1.16
CA THR A 53 -30.46 1.71 0.84
C THR A 53 -29.15 1.96 0.08
N ASP A 54 -29.10 3.02 -0.73
CA ASP A 54 -27.88 3.45 -1.43
C ASP A 54 -26.88 4.18 -0.50
N GLU A 55 -26.93 3.84 0.79
CA GLU A 55 -26.18 4.47 1.86
C GLU A 55 -25.12 3.53 2.40
N PHE A 56 -24.04 4.13 2.89
CA PHE A 56 -22.89 3.46 3.44
C PHE A 56 -22.70 3.88 4.89
N LEU A 57 -22.46 2.91 5.76
CA LEU A 57 -22.07 3.14 7.14
C LEU A 57 -20.54 3.31 7.19
N CYS A 58 -20.08 4.54 7.41
CA CYS A 58 -18.68 4.90 7.59
C CYS A 58 -18.31 4.89 9.07
N GLN A 59 -17.18 4.26 9.43
CA GLN A 59 -16.69 4.21 10.81
C GLN A 59 -16.41 5.60 11.43
N PHE A 60 -16.18 6.63 10.60
CA PHE A 60 -15.80 7.97 11.08
C PHE A 60 -16.90 9.03 10.94
N SER A 61 -17.71 8.95 9.89
CA SER A 61 -18.72 9.97 9.57
C SER A 61 -20.16 9.50 9.84
N GLY A 62 -20.36 8.22 10.18
CA GLY A 62 -21.71 7.65 10.30
C GLY A 62 -22.30 7.28 8.95
N VAL A 63 -23.61 7.49 8.78
CA VAL A 63 -24.33 7.17 7.54
C VAL A 63 -24.04 8.23 6.47
N VAL A 64 -23.54 7.79 5.32
CA VAL A 64 -23.11 8.65 4.21
C VAL A 64 -23.58 8.10 2.87
N LYS A 65 -23.76 8.97 1.88
CA LYS A 65 -24.06 8.55 0.49
C LYS A 65 -22.84 7.92 -0.19
N SER A 66 -23.07 7.10 -1.21
CA SER A 66 -22.01 6.45 -2.01
C SER A 66 -20.93 7.42 -2.52
N GLN A 67 -21.34 8.61 -2.98
CA GLN A 67 -20.46 9.65 -3.55
C GLN A 67 -19.82 10.57 -2.50
N HIS A 68 -20.06 10.34 -1.20
CA HIS A 68 -19.49 11.18 -0.16
C HIS A 68 -17.96 11.07 -0.09
N ASN A 69 -17.32 12.17 0.30
CA ASN A 69 -15.88 12.30 0.40
C ASN A 69 -15.43 12.84 1.74
N CYS A 70 -14.42 12.18 2.33
CA CYS A 70 -13.87 12.57 3.63
C CYS A 70 -12.34 12.54 3.63
N LYS A 71 -11.74 13.28 4.56
CA LYS A 71 -10.28 13.37 4.71
C LYS A 71 -9.61 12.05 5.10
N LYS A 72 -10.36 11.10 5.66
CA LYS A 72 -9.89 9.78 6.12
C LYS A 72 -10.11 8.68 5.07
N TYR A 73 -10.31 9.06 3.82
CA TYR A 73 -10.52 8.11 2.73
C TYR A 73 -9.31 7.18 2.57
N ALA A 74 -9.58 5.88 2.46
CA ALA A 74 -8.60 4.87 2.09
C ALA A 74 -9.22 3.96 1.04
N TYR A 75 -8.61 3.91 -0.14
CA TYR A 75 -9.11 3.14 -1.26
C TYR A 75 -9.03 1.63 -0.99
N ASN A 76 -10.09 0.90 -1.36
CA ASN A 76 -10.12 -0.54 -1.34
C ASN A 76 -10.21 -1.10 -2.77
N LEU A 77 -9.09 -1.62 -3.27
CA LEU A 77 -8.98 -2.21 -4.61
C LEU A 77 -9.96 -3.36 -4.85
N LEU A 78 -10.35 -4.10 -3.81
CA LEU A 78 -11.25 -5.24 -3.93
C LEU A 78 -12.70 -4.82 -4.20
N LEU A 79 -13.06 -3.57 -3.89
CA LEU A 79 -14.39 -3.03 -4.16
C LEU A 79 -14.49 -2.40 -5.56
N HIS A 80 -13.36 -2.24 -6.24
CA HIS A 80 -13.34 -1.66 -7.57
C HIS A 80 -13.62 -2.74 -8.62
N GLU A 81 -14.69 -2.53 -9.40
CA GLU A 81 -14.98 -3.37 -10.55
C GLU A 81 -13.97 -3.10 -11.67
N ALA A 82 -13.16 -4.11 -12.01
CA ALA A 82 -12.23 -4.00 -13.11
C ALA A 82 -12.99 -3.83 -14.43
N LYS A 83 -12.63 -2.81 -15.23
CA LYS A 83 -13.18 -2.64 -16.59
C LYS A 83 -12.86 -3.90 -17.40
N ARG A 84 -13.90 -4.51 -17.97
CA ARG A 84 -13.73 -5.65 -18.89
C ARG A 84 -12.93 -5.18 -20.11
N LYS A 85 -11.99 -6.01 -20.58
CA LYS A 85 -11.29 -5.75 -21.83
C LYS A 85 -12.31 -5.63 -22.96
N ARG A 86 -12.16 -4.61 -23.80
CA ARG A 86 -12.99 -4.45 -24.99
C ARG A 86 -12.76 -5.66 -25.91
N GLN A 87 -13.83 -6.15 -26.52
CA GLN A 87 -13.70 -7.10 -27.61
C GLN A 87 -13.15 -6.34 -28.81
N VAL A 88 -12.02 -6.81 -29.32
CA VAL A 88 -11.37 -6.24 -30.50
C VAL A 88 -11.95 -6.94 -31.72
N ASP A 89 -12.39 -6.16 -32.71
CA ASP A 89 -12.93 -6.69 -33.95
C ASP A 89 -11.79 -7.18 -34.86
N VAL A 90 -11.47 -8.47 -34.78
CA VAL A 90 -10.28 -9.05 -35.43
C VAL A 90 -10.38 -8.96 -36.96
N ASP A 91 -11.58 -8.94 -37.51
CA ASP A 91 -11.81 -8.91 -38.97
C ASP A 91 -11.48 -7.54 -39.59
N SER A 92 -11.38 -6.49 -38.76
CA SER A 92 -11.06 -5.13 -39.19
C SER A 92 -9.56 -4.88 -39.39
N PHE A 93 -8.70 -5.79 -38.96
CA PHE A 93 -7.24 -5.61 -39.04
C PHE A 93 -6.67 -6.26 -40.28
N THR A 94 -5.88 -5.50 -41.02
CA THR A 94 -5.10 -5.99 -42.16
C THR A 94 -3.65 -6.26 -41.75
N PRO A 95 -2.90 -7.14 -42.45
CA PRO A 95 -1.49 -7.38 -42.14
C PRO A 95 -0.62 -6.12 -42.20
N ASP A 96 -1.00 -5.17 -43.07
CA ASP A 96 -0.30 -3.90 -43.24
C ASP A 96 -0.41 -2.98 -42.01
N ASP A 97 -1.45 -3.16 -41.17
CA ASP A 97 -1.59 -2.42 -39.90
C ASP A 97 -0.51 -2.80 -38.86
N PHE A 98 0.23 -3.89 -39.11
CA PHE A 98 1.28 -4.39 -38.21
C PHE A 98 2.70 -4.29 -38.79
N SER A 99 2.88 -3.75 -40.00
CA SER A 99 4.21 -3.50 -40.56
C SER A 99 4.84 -2.22 -39.99
N ILE A 100 6.14 -2.29 -39.70
CA ILE A 100 6.97 -1.14 -39.31
C ILE A 100 8.02 -0.99 -40.41
N ASP A 101 7.95 0.10 -41.18
CA ASP A 101 8.99 0.52 -42.13
C ASP A 101 10.18 1.16 -41.41
#